data_AF-A0A7V7WIJ2-F1
#
_entry.id   AF-A0A7V7WIJ2-F1
#
_cell.length_a   1.000
_cell.length_b   1.000
_cell.length_c   1.000
_cell.angle_alpha   90.00
_cell.angle_beta   90.00
_cell.angle_gamma   90.00
#
_symmetry.space_group_name_H-M   'P 1'
#
loop_
_entity.id
_entity.type
_entity.pdbx_description
1 polymer ?
#
loop_
_entity_poly.entity_id
_entity_poly.type
_entity_poly.pdbx_seq_one_letter_code
_entity_poly.pdbx_strand_id
1 'polypeptide(L)'
;PEEIVERFTGDPGIPGSLMLILPKPRLELDDGRNALAFEKEIGRIKTPLGEFQASSDAIIFAEVLKTMFRDSKKVLVISVLSVFFFVLLDFRSLRKSLLVMFSILAGVFWVFGVMYLSGTKLNLYNMVMIPAVMGMSIDNSIHVFHRYEELGRGSLSKVLSTTGISAMLASFTNAAGFFGLVFCTHGGLKSMGIVASIGLGTCLITTLLYLPMILQFLEERKKS
;
A
#
# COMPACT_ATOMS: atom_id res chain seq x y z
N PRO A 1 -13.73 9.65 -46.49
CA PRO A 1 -14.57 10.79 -46.05
C PRO A 1 -13.66 11.95 -45.61
N GLU A 2 -13.87 13.14 -46.17
CA GLU A 2 -13.04 14.34 -45.91
C GLU A 2 -12.94 14.66 -44.41
N GLU A 3 -14.01 14.41 -43.66
CA GLU A 3 -14.12 14.59 -42.21
C GLU A 3 -13.13 13.76 -41.36
N ILE A 4 -12.67 12.61 -41.87
CA ILE A 4 -11.63 11.80 -41.19
C ILE A 4 -10.25 12.37 -41.50
N VAL A 5 -10.02 12.82 -42.73
CA VAL A 5 -8.72 13.35 -43.17
C VAL A 5 -8.39 14.66 -42.46
N GLU A 6 -9.38 15.53 -42.26
CA GLU A 6 -9.25 16.82 -41.58
C GLU A 6 -8.82 16.68 -40.11
N ARG A 7 -9.23 15.59 -39.43
CA ARG A 7 -8.84 15.28 -38.04
C ARG A 7 -7.39 14.82 -37.90
N PHE A 8 -6.76 14.40 -38.99
CA PHE A 8 -5.40 13.87 -39.00
C PHE A 8 -4.44 14.69 -39.87
N THR A 9 -4.83 15.85 -40.37
CA THR A 9 -3.93 16.81 -41.05
C THR A 9 -3.39 17.82 -40.04
N GLY A 10 -2.05 17.92 -39.92
CA GLY A 10 -1.40 18.94 -39.11
C GLY A 10 -1.21 20.25 -39.88
N ASP A 11 -1.10 21.37 -39.17
CA ASP A 11 -0.79 22.68 -39.75
C ASP A 11 0.75 22.83 -39.91
N PRO A 12 1.31 23.11 -41.12
CA PRO A 12 0.66 23.46 -42.38
C PRO A 12 0.69 22.33 -43.42
N GLY A 13 -0.48 21.78 -43.76
CA GLY A 13 -0.73 21.06 -45.02
C GLY A 13 -0.04 19.72 -45.24
N ILE A 14 0.73 19.22 -44.26
CA ILE A 14 1.32 17.88 -44.32
C ILE A 14 0.26 16.91 -43.78
N PRO A 15 -0.17 15.88 -44.56
CA PRO A 15 -1.01 14.83 -44.01
C PRO A 15 -0.30 14.27 -42.78
N GLY A 16 -0.93 14.33 -41.61
CA GLY A 16 -0.32 13.93 -40.35
C GLY A 16 0.17 12.51 -40.51
N SER A 17 1.47 12.36 -40.58
CA SER A 17 2.10 11.07 -40.79
C SER A 17 1.91 10.25 -39.52
N LEU A 18 0.88 9.41 -39.52
CA LEU A 18 0.61 8.45 -38.46
C LEU A 18 1.70 7.38 -38.50
N MET A 19 2.68 7.49 -37.61
CA MET A 19 3.70 6.47 -37.44
C MET A 19 3.18 5.41 -36.47
N LEU A 20 2.71 4.28 -37.01
CA LEU A 20 2.32 3.12 -36.21
C LEU A 20 3.58 2.36 -35.79
N ILE A 21 3.95 2.45 -34.50
CA ILE A 21 5.06 1.66 -33.97
C ILE A 21 4.49 0.44 -33.26
N LEU A 22 4.69 -0.72 -33.88
CA LEU A 22 4.26 -2.00 -33.33
C LEU A 22 5.36 -2.58 -32.43
N PRO A 23 5.06 -2.95 -31.18
CA PRO A 23 6.00 -3.68 -30.33
C PRO A 23 6.35 -5.03 -30.98
N LYS A 24 7.53 -5.57 -30.65
CA LYS A 24 7.90 -6.92 -31.09
C LYS A 24 6.83 -7.93 -30.61
N PRO A 25 6.47 -8.96 -31.41
CA PRO A 25 5.38 -9.90 -31.09
C PRO A 25 5.49 -10.67 -29.76
N ARG A 26 6.65 -10.65 -29.09
CA ARG A 26 6.91 -11.28 -27.79
C ARG A 26 6.94 -10.31 -26.60
N LEU A 27 6.66 -9.02 -26.83
CA LEU A 27 6.68 -8.01 -25.77
C LEU A 27 5.29 -7.91 -25.13
N GLU A 28 5.13 -8.55 -23.98
CA GLU A 28 3.94 -8.47 -23.13
C GLU A 28 3.88 -7.08 -22.46
N LEU A 29 3.03 -6.18 -22.99
CA LEU A 29 2.88 -4.80 -22.51
C LEU A 29 1.91 -4.67 -21.31
N ASP A 30 1.31 -5.76 -20.88
CA ASP A 30 0.58 -5.87 -19.60
C ASP A 30 1.54 -5.99 -18.40
N ASP A 31 2.79 -6.39 -18.63
CA ASP A 31 3.85 -6.26 -17.64
C ASP A 31 4.28 -4.80 -17.52
N GLY A 32 4.12 -4.25 -16.31
CA GLY A 32 4.51 -2.88 -16.00
C GLY A 32 5.97 -2.56 -16.31
N ARG A 33 6.91 -3.52 -16.22
CA ARG A 33 8.31 -3.28 -16.60
C ARG A 33 8.47 -3.04 -18.10
N ASN A 34 7.76 -3.83 -18.90
CA ASN A 34 7.79 -3.74 -20.36
C ASN A 34 7.07 -2.48 -20.84
N ALA A 35 5.93 -2.13 -20.22
CA ALA A 35 5.22 -0.89 -20.50
C ALA A 35 6.09 0.35 -20.19
N LEU A 36 6.79 0.35 -19.05
CA LEU A 36 7.72 1.43 -18.68
C LEU A 36 8.92 1.51 -19.63
N ALA A 37 9.46 0.38 -20.08
CA ALA A 37 10.55 0.35 -21.05
C ALA A 37 10.10 0.89 -22.41
N PHE A 38 8.90 0.50 -22.85
CA PHE A 38 8.30 0.94 -24.11
C PHE A 38 7.97 2.44 -24.10
N GLU A 39 7.39 2.97 -23.03
CA GLU A 39 7.16 4.41 -22.88
C GLU A 39 8.48 5.19 -22.86
N LYS A 40 9.54 4.65 -22.26
CA LYS A 40 10.85 5.32 -22.24
C LYS A 40 11.48 5.40 -23.63
N GLU A 41 11.25 4.39 -24.47
CA GLU A 41 11.82 4.29 -25.82
C GLU A 41 11.02 5.12 -26.84
N ILE A 42 9.69 5.20 -26.69
CA ILE A 42 8.79 5.73 -27.73
C ILE A 42 8.00 6.96 -27.27
N GLY A 43 7.94 7.27 -25.98
CA GLY A 43 7.10 8.33 -25.41
C GLY A 43 7.39 9.74 -25.95
N ARG A 44 8.65 10.04 -26.30
CA ARG A 44 9.03 11.27 -27.00
C ARG A 44 9.90 10.95 -28.20
N ILE A 45 9.36 11.17 -29.39
CA ILE A 45 10.07 10.95 -30.65
C ILE A 45 10.54 12.31 -31.16
N LYS A 46 11.85 12.52 -31.18
CA LYS A 46 12.45 13.69 -31.82
C LYS A 46 12.63 13.37 -33.30
N THR A 47 11.96 14.12 -34.17
CA THR A 47 12.11 14.01 -35.62
C THR A 47 12.61 15.34 -36.20
N PRO A 48 13.12 15.36 -37.44
CA PRO A 48 13.44 16.61 -38.14
C PRO A 48 12.24 17.57 -38.29
N LEU A 49 11.01 17.08 -38.09
CA LEU A 49 9.75 17.84 -38.18
C LEU A 49 9.30 18.42 -36.82
N GLY A 50 9.97 18.09 -35.72
CA GLY A 50 9.62 18.53 -34.37
C GLY A 50 9.65 17.41 -33.32
N GLU A 51 9.30 17.76 -32.08
CA GLU A 51 9.11 16.79 -31.00
C GLU A 51 7.65 16.31 -30.99
N PHE A 52 7.45 15.01 -31.12
CA PHE A 52 6.13 14.37 -31.10
C PHE A 52 6.00 13.46 -29.87
N GLN A 53 4.83 13.45 -29.24
CA GLN A 53 4.51 12.50 -28.18
C GLN A 53 3.74 11.31 -28.75
N ALA A 54 4.21 10.10 -28.45
CA ALA A 54 3.47 8.90 -28.78
C ALA A 54 2.35 8.69 -27.75
N SER A 55 1.19 8.26 -28.23
CA SER A 55 0.06 7.87 -27.39
C SER A 55 -0.32 6.43 -27.69
N SER A 56 -0.46 5.63 -26.64
CA SER A 56 -0.92 4.24 -26.72
C SER A 56 -1.41 3.78 -25.35
N ASP A 57 -2.21 2.72 -25.30
CA ASP A 57 -2.66 2.12 -24.05
C ASP A 57 -1.49 1.75 -23.13
N ALA A 58 -0.38 1.28 -23.71
CA ALA A 58 0.83 0.94 -22.96
C ALA A 58 1.56 2.16 -22.37
N ILE A 59 1.59 3.28 -23.11
CA ILE A 59 2.18 4.54 -22.64
C ILE A 59 1.31 5.12 -21.52
N ILE A 60 0.00 5.13 -21.69
CA ILE A 60 -0.95 5.57 -20.66
C ILE A 60 -0.82 4.69 -19.41
N PHE A 61 -0.78 3.36 -19.58
CA PHE A 61 -0.59 2.44 -18.46
C PHE A 61 0.74 2.68 -17.73
N ALA A 62 1.83 2.90 -18.46
CA ALA A 62 3.13 3.23 -17.89
C ALA A 62 3.11 4.57 -17.11
N GLU A 63 2.46 5.59 -17.64
CA GLU A 63 2.32 6.90 -16.98
C GLU A 63 1.47 6.80 -15.70
N VAL A 64 0.37 6.05 -15.76
CA VAL A 64 -0.45 5.72 -14.60
C VAL A 64 0.40 5.00 -13.55
N LEU A 65 1.14 3.94 -13.92
CA LEU A 65 2.04 3.23 -13.00
C LEU A 65 3.09 4.15 -12.36
N LYS A 66 3.75 5.02 -13.13
CA LYS A 66 4.72 5.99 -12.59
C LYS A 66 4.07 6.93 -11.58
N THR A 67 2.90 7.46 -11.93
CA THR A 67 2.15 8.39 -11.08
C THR A 67 1.74 7.70 -9.78
N MET A 68 1.23 6.47 -9.86
CA MET A 68 0.92 5.68 -8.67
C MET A 68 2.14 5.48 -7.77
N PHE A 69 3.27 5.01 -8.30
CA PHE A 69 4.45 4.76 -7.46
C PHE A 69 4.95 6.05 -6.80
N ARG A 70 4.86 7.19 -7.47
CA ARG A 70 5.20 8.49 -6.91
C ARG A 70 4.23 8.88 -5.80
N ASP A 71 2.94 8.82 -6.08
CA ASP A 71 1.93 9.35 -5.17
C ASP A 71 1.74 8.43 -3.97
N SER A 72 1.84 7.12 -4.15
CA SER A 72 1.76 6.17 -3.04
C SER A 72 2.97 6.23 -2.12
N LYS A 73 4.17 6.57 -2.62
CA LYS A 73 5.29 6.89 -1.74
C LYS A 73 4.98 8.11 -0.86
N LYS A 74 4.40 9.16 -1.44
CA LYS A 74 3.99 10.36 -0.69
C LYS A 74 2.91 10.01 0.34
N VAL A 75 1.86 9.31 -0.08
CA VAL A 75 0.77 8.87 0.81
C VAL A 75 1.32 8.01 1.93
N LEU A 76 2.18 7.04 1.65
CA LEU A 76 2.77 6.18 2.66
C LEU A 76 3.58 6.99 3.69
N VAL A 77 4.46 7.89 3.23
CA VAL A 77 5.26 8.74 4.12
C VAL A 77 4.37 9.65 4.96
N ILE A 78 3.40 10.30 4.35
CA ILE A 78 2.44 11.17 5.05
C ILE A 78 1.64 10.35 6.07
N SER A 79 1.15 9.17 5.71
CA SER A 79 0.41 8.30 6.63
C SER A 79 1.27 7.84 7.80
N VAL A 80 2.50 7.40 7.56
CA VAL A 80 3.42 6.99 8.64
C VAL A 80 3.73 8.16 9.56
N LEU A 81 4.02 9.35 9.02
CA LEU A 81 4.28 10.54 9.82
C LEU A 81 3.04 10.99 10.62
N SER A 82 1.86 10.95 10.01
CA SER A 82 0.59 11.26 10.67
C SER A 82 0.32 10.28 11.80
N VAL A 83 0.43 8.97 11.56
CA VAL A 83 0.26 7.93 12.59
C VAL A 83 1.28 8.13 13.71
N PHE A 84 2.57 8.33 13.38
CA PHE A 84 3.60 8.61 14.38
C PHE A 84 3.26 9.85 15.22
N PHE A 85 2.79 10.93 14.59
CA PHE A 85 2.41 12.16 15.27
C PHE A 85 1.21 11.93 16.20
N PHE A 86 0.18 11.20 15.77
CA PHE A 86 -0.95 10.82 16.62
C PHE A 86 -0.51 10.00 17.83
N VAL A 87 0.30 8.97 17.62
CA VAL A 87 0.87 8.15 18.73
C VAL A 87 1.75 8.99 19.65
N LEU A 88 2.48 9.96 19.11
CA LEU A 88 3.31 10.87 19.91
C LEU A 88 2.47 11.82 20.77
N LEU A 89 1.37 12.35 20.23
CA LEU A 89 0.45 13.19 20.99
C LEU A 89 -0.27 12.40 22.09
N ASP A 90 -0.64 11.15 21.82
CA ASP A 90 -1.33 10.26 22.75
C ASP A 90 -0.43 9.90 23.95
N PHE A 91 0.77 9.35 23.70
CA PHE A 91 1.68 8.93 24.77
C PHE A 91 2.56 10.05 25.35
N ARG A 92 2.69 11.18 24.64
CA ARG A 92 3.59 12.30 24.96
C ARG A 92 5.03 11.86 25.27
N SER A 93 5.47 10.75 24.69
CA SER A 93 6.77 10.13 24.98
C SER A 93 7.32 9.41 23.75
N LEU A 94 8.41 9.95 23.21
CA LEU A 94 9.07 9.39 22.02
C LEU A 94 9.39 7.90 22.16
N ARG A 95 9.83 7.45 23.34
CA ARG A 95 10.18 6.04 23.56
C ARG A 95 8.96 5.13 23.43
N LYS A 96 7.85 5.49 24.05
CA LYS A 96 6.59 4.70 23.99
C LYS A 96 6.05 4.68 22.56
N SER A 97 6.04 5.84 21.92
CA SER A 97 5.54 5.97 20.56
C SER A 97 6.34 5.15 19.55
N LEU A 98 7.68 5.11 19.69
CA LEU A 98 8.52 4.25 18.85
C LEU A 98 8.23 2.75 19.04
N LEU A 99 7.93 2.30 20.27
CA LEU A 99 7.60 0.90 20.53
C LEU A 99 6.28 0.48 19.86
N VAL A 100 5.25 1.31 20.00
CA VAL A 100 3.95 1.09 19.35
C VAL A 100 4.09 1.14 17.83
N MET A 101 4.82 2.12 17.31
CA MET A 101 5.08 2.25 15.88
C MET A 101 5.85 1.07 15.31
N PHE A 102 6.80 0.52 16.05
CA PHE A 102 7.52 -0.68 15.62
C PHE A 102 6.57 -1.86 15.38
N SER A 103 5.60 -2.09 16.27
CA SER A 103 4.60 -3.15 16.11
C SER A 103 3.76 -2.98 14.83
N ILE A 104 3.33 -1.75 14.55
CA ILE A 104 2.53 -1.41 13.36
C ILE A 104 3.37 -1.62 12.09
N LEU A 105 4.60 -1.07 12.06
CA LEU A 105 5.49 -1.20 10.90
C LEU A 105 5.89 -2.66 10.66
N ALA A 106 6.10 -3.46 11.72
CA ALA A 106 6.33 -4.89 11.60
C ALA A 106 5.11 -5.59 10.98
N GLY A 107 3.89 -5.22 11.37
CA GLY A 107 2.65 -5.75 10.78
C GLY A 107 2.57 -5.45 9.28
N VAL A 108 2.82 -4.21 8.89
CA VAL A 108 2.86 -3.78 7.48
C VAL A 108 3.95 -4.50 6.70
N PHE A 109 5.11 -4.70 7.29
CA PHE A 109 6.19 -5.47 6.67
C PHE A 109 5.73 -6.91 6.38
N TRP A 110 5.02 -7.55 7.31
CA TRP A 110 4.41 -8.86 7.10
C TRP A 110 3.35 -8.86 6.00
N VAL A 111 2.61 -7.77 5.78
CA VAL A 111 1.69 -7.65 4.63
C VAL A 111 2.45 -7.87 3.33
N PHE A 112 3.55 -7.15 3.12
CA PHE A 112 4.37 -7.31 1.92
C PHE A 112 4.98 -8.72 1.81
N GLY A 113 5.39 -9.32 2.94
CA GLY A 113 5.88 -10.70 2.99
C GLY A 113 4.83 -11.72 2.56
N VAL A 114 3.60 -11.63 3.11
CA VAL A 114 2.51 -12.53 2.76
C VAL A 114 2.00 -12.28 1.33
N MET A 115 1.97 -11.03 0.88
CA MET A 115 1.66 -10.70 -0.52
C MET A 115 2.66 -11.36 -1.49
N TYR A 116 3.96 -11.31 -1.17
CA TYR A 116 4.99 -11.98 -1.97
C TYR A 116 4.78 -13.50 -2.01
N LEU A 117 4.54 -14.13 -0.86
CA LEU A 117 4.32 -15.59 -0.77
C LEU A 117 3.03 -16.05 -1.45
N SER A 118 1.96 -15.25 -1.39
CA SER A 118 0.67 -15.54 -2.04
C SER A 118 0.65 -15.22 -3.54
N GLY A 119 1.71 -14.61 -4.09
CA GLY A 119 1.74 -14.13 -5.47
C GLY A 119 0.83 -12.92 -5.74
N THR A 120 0.34 -12.24 -4.68
CA THR A 120 -0.53 -11.08 -4.83
C THR A 120 0.28 -9.86 -5.25
N LYS A 121 0.08 -9.39 -6.49
CA LYS A 121 0.74 -8.19 -7.02
C LYS A 121 0.07 -6.92 -6.50
N LEU A 122 0.88 -5.88 -6.23
CA LEU A 122 0.37 -4.53 -6.01
C LEU A 122 -0.21 -3.98 -7.32
N ASN A 123 -1.36 -3.32 -7.22
CA ASN A 123 -2.06 -2.66 -8.31
C ASN A 123 -2.69 -1.34 -7.84
N LEU A 124 -3.35 -0.65 -8.77
CA LEU A 124 -4.02 0.64 -8.55
C LEU A 124 -4.94 0.67 -7.33
N TYR A 125 -5.65 -0.43 -7.13
CA TYR A 125 -6.71 -0.52 -6.15
C TYR A 125 -6.17 -0.95 -4.79
N ASN A 126 -5.40 -2.04 -4.72
CA ASN A 126 -4.96 -2.59 -3.43
C ASN A 126 -3.86 -1.77 -2.75
N MET A 127 -3.18 -0.87 -3.47
CA MET A 127 -2.12 -0.04 -2.92
C MET A 127 -2.62 0.94 -1.85
N VAL A 128 -3.87 1.42 -1.98
CA VAL A 128 -4.49 2.31 -0.98
C VAL A 128 -4.79 1.59 0.34
N MET A 129 -4.82 0.25 0.34
CA MET A 129 -5.10 -0.52 1.54
C MET A 129 -3.92 -0.51 2.52
N ILE A 130 -2.68 -0.32 2.07
CA ILE A 130 -1.51 -0.28 2.96
C ILE A 130 -1.64 0.84 4.03
N PRO A 131 -1.83 2.12 3.66
CA PRO A 131 -2.05 3.17 4.64
C PRO A 131 -3.36 3.02 5.42
N ALA A 132 -4.42 2.48 4.81
CA ALA A 132 -5.68 2.25 5.49
C ALA A 132 -5.55 1.21 6.62
N VAL A 133 -4.88 0.08 6.36
CA VAL A 133 -4.60 -0.96 7.35
C VAL A 133 -3.75 -0.43 8.49
N MET A 134 -2.73 0.39 8.20
CA MET A 134 -1.96 1.06 9.25
C MET A 134 -2.85 1.91 10.16
N GLY A 135 -3.72 2.72 9.58
CA GLY A 135 -4.65 3.57 10.31
C GLY A 135 -5.63 2.78 11.17
N MET A 136 -6.11 1.62 10.71
CA MET A 136 -7.01 0.77 11.50
C MET A 136 -6.28 0.01 12.62
N SER A 137 -5.01 -0.35 12.40
CA SER A 137 -4.25 -1.19 13.34
C SER A 137 -3.67 -0.41 14.52
N ILE A 138 -3.60 0.92 14.40
CA ILE A 138 -3.08 1.82 15.44
C ILE A 138 -3.86 1.69 16.75
N ASP A 139 -5.18 1.56 16.65
CA ASP A 139 -6.12 1.58 17.77
C ASP A 139 -5.86 0.39 18.71
N ASN A 140 -5.78 -0.80 18.14
CA ASN A 140 -5.46 -2.03 18.88
C ASN A 140 -4.10 -1.92 19.60
N SER A 141 -3.08 -1.37 18.92
CA SER A 141 -1.74 -1.25 19.50
C SER A 141 -1.72 -0.23 20.65
N ILE A 142 -2.42 0.90 20.49
CA ILE A 142 -2.57 1.93 21.52
C ILE A 142 -3.33 1.37 22.73
N HIS A 143 -4.47 0.71 22.52
CA HIS A 143 -5.29 0.15 23.60
C HIS A 143 -4.54 -0.93 24.40
N VAL A 144 -3.84 -1.83 23.73
CA VAL A 144 -3.02 -2.86 24.40
C VAL A 144 -1.90 -2.22 25.21
N PHE A 145 -1.23 -1.20 24.66
CA PHE A 145 -0.14 -0.52 25.36
C PHE A 145 -0.64 0.30 26.57
N HIS A 146 -1.74 1.04 26.44
CA HIS A 146 -2.35 1.77 27.56
C HIS A 146 -2.77 0.82 28.68
N ARG A 147 -3.42 -0.30 28.34
CA ARG A 147 -3.81 -1.27 29.36
C ARG A 147 -2.61 -1.84 30.10
N TYR A 148 -1.48 -2.03 29.41
CA TYR A 148 -0.22 -2.41 30.04
C TYR A 148 0.32 -1.31 30.97
N GLU A 149 0.23 -0.04 30.59
CA GLU A 149 0.63 1.08 31.46
C GLU A 149 -0.24 1.19 32.72
N GLU A 150 -1.55 0.99 32.59
CA GLU A 150 -2.51 1.02 33.69
C GLU A 150 -2.27 -0.10 34.71
N LEU A 151 -2.04 -1.33 34.23
CA LEU A 151 -1.87 -2.50 35.09
C LEU A 151 -0.42 -2.67 35.58
N GLY A 152 0.53 -1.99 34.94
CA GLY A 152 1.94 -2.02 35.30
C GLY A 152 2.65 -3.31 34.90
N ARG A 153 3.86 -3.50 35.45
CA ARG A 153 4.77 -4.56 35.03
C ARG A 153 4.29 -5.96 35.43
N GLY A 154 4.59 -6.96 34.61
CA GLY A 154 4.13 -8.34 34.81
C GLY A 154 2.63 -8.55 34.54
N SER A 155 1.92 -7.55 34.02
CA SER A 155 0.49 -7.63 33.72
C SER A 155 0.15 -8.18 32.34
N LEU A 156 1.15 -8.47 31.49
CA LEU A 156 0.96 -8.82 30.07
C LEU A 156 -0.06 -9.94 29.85
N SER A 157 -0.06 -10.98 30.69
CA SER A 157 -1.06 -12.06 30.60
C SER A 157 -2.50 -11.55 30.80
N LYS A 158 -2.69 -10.63 31.75
CA LYS A 158 -3.99 -9.98 32.03
C LYS A 158 -4.37 -8.98 30.94
N VAL A 159 -3.40 -8.26 30.38
CA VAL A 159 -3.62 -7.35 29.23
C VAL A 159 -4.13 -8.14 28.03
N LEU A 160 -3.48 -9.27 27.71
CA LEU A 160 -3.84 -10.13 26.58
C LEU A 160 -5.19 -10.81 26.78
N SER A 161 -5.50 -11.28 28.00
CA SER A 161 -6.79 -11.93 28.29
C SER A 161 -7.97 -10.98 28.39
N THR A 162 -7.74 -9.66 28.42
CA THR A 162 -8.80 -8.65 28.45
C THR A 162 -8.80 -7.84 27.17
N THR A 163 -7.94 -6.83 27.07
CA THR A 163 -7.84 -5.93 25.93
C THR A 163 -7.34 -6.65 24.67
N GLY A 164 -6.51 -7.68 24.80
CA GLY A 164 -6.10 -8.50 23.65
C GLY A 164 -7.26 -9.24 22.98
N ILE A 165 -8.20 -9.77 23.77
CA ILE A 165 -9.42 -10.41 23.23
C ILE A 165 -10.31 -9.37 22.54
N SER A 166 -10.50 -8.20 23.15
CA SER A 166 -11.26 -7.11 22.52
C SER A 166 -10.64 -6.67 21.18
N ALA A 167 -9.32 -6.50 21.14
CA ALA A 167 -8.59 -6.15 19.91
C ALA A 167 -8.70 -7.24 18.83
N MET A 168 -8.67 -8.52 19.24
CA MET A 168 -8.85 -9.65 18.34
C MET A 168 -10.25 -9.66 17.74
N LEU A 169 -11.29 -9.45 18.54
CA LEU A 169 -12.68 -9.37 18.05
C LEU A 169 -12.88 -8.20 17.10
N ALA A 170 -12.40 -7.00 17.46
CA ALA A 170 -12.50 -5.81 16.61
C ALA A 170 -11.79 -6.02 15.25
N SER A 171 -10.58 -6.58 15.28
CA SER A 171 -9.82 -6.91 14.08
C SER A 171 -10.50 -7.95 13.22
N PHE A 172 -11.13 -8.96 13.84
CA PHE A 172 -11.85 -10.00 13.12
C PHE A 172 -13.10 -9.45 12.42
N THR A 173 -13.86 -8.59 13.10
CA THR A 173 -15.01 -7.90 12.50
C THR A 173 -14.58 -7.01 11.33
N ASN A 174 -13.49 -6.24 11.48
CA ASN A 174 -12.93 -5.43 10.38
C ASN A 174 -12.47 -6.33 9.21
N ALA A 175 -11.76 -7.41 9.52
CA ALA A 175 -11.28 -8.35 8.52
C ALA A 175 -12.43 -9.00 7.76
N ALA A 176 -13.52 -9.38 8.46
CA ALA A 176 -14.73 -9.91 7.85
C ALA A 176 -15.41 -8.89 6.92
N GLY A 177 -15.46 -7.61 7.30
CA GLY A 177 -15.99 -6.54 6.47
C GLY A 177 -15.22 -6.40 5.14
N PHE A 178 -13.89 -6.38 5.20
CA PHE A 178 -13.06 -6.34 3.99
C PHE A 178 -13.05 -7.65 3.22
N PHE A 179 -13.16 -8.79 3.91
CA PHE A 179 -13.23 -10.10 3.28
C PHE A 179 -14.47 -10.23 2.38
N GLY A 180 -15.55 -9.52 2.70
CA GLY A 180 -16.72 -9.40 1.82
C GLY A 180 -16.38 -8.92 0.39
N LEU A 181 -15.37 -8.05 0.24
CA LEU A 181 -14.93 -7.56 -1.07
C LEU A 181 -14.31 -8.67 -1.95
N VAL A 182 -13.86 -9.78 -1.35
CA VAL A 182 -13.29 -10.91 -2.09
C VAL A 182 -14.31 -11.56 -3.03
N PHE A 183 -15.60 -11.45 -2.69
CA PHE A 183 -16.71 -11.96 -3.50
C PHE A 183 -17.14 -11.02 -4.63
N CYS A 184 -16.58 -9.81 -4.71
CA CYS A 184 -16.86 -8.90 -5.81
C CYS A 184 -16.31 -9.44 -7.13
N THR A 185 -17.08 -9.26 -8.21
CA THR A 185 -16.66 -9.61 -9.58
C THR A 185 -15.56 -8.69 -10.09
N HIS A 186 -15.51 -7.44 -9.61
CA HIS A 186 -14.49 -6.48 -9.98
C HIS A 186 -13.13 -6.84 -9.36
N GLY A 187 -12.15 -7.21 -10.21
CA GLY A 187 -10.84 -7.69 -9.77
C GLY A 187 -10.07 -6.72 -8.85
N GLY A 188 -10.24 -5.41 -9.05
CA GLY A 188 -9.66 -4.39 -8.17
C GLY A 188 -10.21 -4.45 -6.74
N LEU A 189 -11.52 -4.62 -6.58
CA LEU A 189 -12.18 -4.68 -5.27
C LEU A 189 -11.82 -5.99 -4.56
N LYS A 190 -11.83 -7.10 -5.30
CA LYS A 190 -11.36 -8.40 -4.80
C LYS A 190 -9.93 -8.32 -4.27
N SER A 191 -9.04 -7.66 -5.01
CA SER A 191 -7.65 -7.48 -4.60
C SER A 191 -7.51 -6.61 -3.34
N MET A 192 -8.31 -5.55 -3.20
CA MET A 192 -8.37 -4.75 -1.98
C MET A 192 -8.82 -5.59 -0.78
N GLY A 193 -9.86 -6.40 -0.93
CA GLY A 193 -10.35 -7.31 0.11
C GLY A 193 -9.27 -8.26 0.61
N ILE A 194 -8.55 -8.91 -0.32
CA ILE A 194 -7.46 -9.84 0.01
C ILE A 194 -6.36 -9.12 0.81
N VAL A 195 -5.84 -7.99 0.29
CA VAL A 195 -4.75 -7.24 0.95
C VAL A 195 -5.17 -6.70 2.31
N ALA A 196 -6.41 -6.22 2.44
CA ALA A 196 -6.94 -5.71 3.69
C ALA A 196 -7.10 -6.80 4.76
N SER A 197 -7.64 -7.97 4.40
CA SER A 197 -7.77 -9.10 5.33
C SER A 197 -6.41 -9.63 5.78
N ILE A 198 -5.44 -9.76 4.87
CA ILE A 198 -4.05 -10.09 5.21
C ILE A 198 -3.45 -9.02 6.11
N GLY A 199 -3.70 -7.75 5.78
CA GLY A 199 -3.24 -6.57 6.51
C GLY A 199 -3.67 -6.58 7.96
N LEU A 200 -4.97 -6.68 8.19
CA LEU A 200 -5.55 -6.69 9.53
C LEU A 200 -5.11 -7.93 10.32
N GLY A 201 -5.03 -9.10 9.69
CA GLY A 201 -4.55 -10.31 10.35
C GLY A 201 -3.10 -10.23 10.79
N THR A 202 -2.20 -9.80 9.90
CA THR A 202 -0.77 -9.66 10.21
C THR A 202 -0.52 -8.56 11.26
N CYS A 203 -1.20 -7.43 11.18
CA CYS A 203 -1.07 -6.36 12.18
C CYS A 203 -1.64 -6.76 13.54
N LEU A 204 -2.71 -7.56 13.57
CA LEU A 204 -3.22 -8.13 14.82
C LEU A 204 -2.17 -9.06 15.45
N ILE A 205 -1.57 -9.95 14.66
CA ILE A 205 -0.53 -10.87 15.13
C ILE A 205 0.66 -10.09 15.70
N THR A 206 1.15 -9.06 15.01
CA THR A 206 2.26 -8.26 15.54
C THR A 206 1.85 -7.48 16.80
N THR A 207 0.63 -6.95 16.86
CA THR A 207 0.13 -6.27 18.06
C THR A 207 0.04 -7.20 19.27
N LEU A 208 -0.43 -8.44 19.10
CA LEU A 208 -0.62 -9.39 20.20
C LEU A 208 0.62 -10.21 20.52
N LEU A 209 1.64 -10.24 19.65
CA LEU A 209 2.87 -11.00 19.89
C LEU A 209 4.10 -10.10 20.02
N TYR A 210 4.36 -9.23 19.05
CA TYR A 210 5.60 -8.44 19.00
C TYR A 210 5.60 -7.37 20.08
N LEU A 211 4.49 -6.64 20.24
CA LEU A 211 4.38 -5.61 21.26
C LEU A 211 4.60 -6.15 22.68
N PRO A 212 3.88 -7.20 23.16
CA PRO A 212 4.12 -7.74 24.49
C PRO A 212 5.50 -8.38 24.63
N MET A 213 6.05 -9.01 23.58
CA MET A 213 7.40 -9.58 23.60
C MET A 213 8.46 -8.50 23.85
N ILE A 214 8.36 -7.36 23.17
CA ILE A 214 9.28 -6.24 23.36
C ILE A 214 9.12 -5.64 24.76
N LEU A 215 7.88 -5.47 25.24
CA LEU A 215 7.60 -4.98 26.58
C LEU A 215 8.20 -5.90 27.66
N GLN A 216 8.03 -7.21 27.53
CA GLN A 216 8.61 -8.20 28.43
C GLN A 216 10.14 -8.12 28.43
N PHE A 217 10.76 -8.07 27.26
CA PHE A 217 12.21 -7.95 27.14
C PHE A 217 12.75 -6.67 27.81
N LEU A 218 12.05 -5.54 27.68
CA LEU A 218 12.40 -4.28 28.33
C LEU A 218 12.19 -4.31 29.85
N GLU A 219 11.23 -5.09 30.35
CA GLU A 219 11.07 -5.32 31.79
C GLU A 219 12.23 -6.11 32.38
N GLU A 220 12.62 -7.21 31.73
CA GLU A 220 13.71 -8.09 32.16
C GLU A 220 15.04 -7.32 32.20
N ARG A 221 15.32 -6.52 31.17
CA ARG A 221 16.51 -5.64 31.10
C ARG A 221 16.61 -4.61 32.24
N LYS A 222 15.49 -4.19 32.83
CA LYS A 222 15.47 -3.19 33.91
C LYS A 222 15.48 -3.83 35.31
N LYS A 223 15.41 -5.16 35.39
CA LYS A 223 15.57 -5.93 36.63
C LYS A 223 17.01 -6.39 36.86
N SER A 224 17.81 -6.49 35.80
CA SER A 224 19.27 -6.67 35.84
C SER A 224 19.99 -5.33 36.00
#